data_AF-A0AB32UTA6-F1
#
_entry.id   AF-A0AB32UTA6-F1
#
_cell.length_a   1.000
_cell.length_b   1.000
_cell.length_c   1.000
_cell.angle_alpha   90.00
_cell.angle_beta   90.00
_cell.angle_gamma   90.00
#
_symmetry.space_group_name_H-M   'P 1'
#
loop_
_entity.id
_entity.type
_entity.pdbx_description
1 polymer ?
#
loop_
_entity_poly.entity_id
_entity_poly.type
_entity_poly.pdbx_seq_one_letter_code
_entity_poly.pdbx_strand_id
1 'polypeptide(L)'
;MKIRVLDKVILKPQTLPLLSLQTFFASEREKQRQAAMARIKVHELRNKSKTELLSQLKDLKAELSLLRVAKVTGGAPNKLSKIKVVRLSIAQVLTVISQKQKAALREAYKNKKFLPLDLRPKKTRAIRRRLTKHQQSLKTEREKKREMYFPMRKYAIKV
;
A
#
# COMPACT_ATOMS: atom_id res chain seq x y z
N MET A 1 -29.28 -54.91 -54.46
CA MET A 1 -28.05 -55.50 -53.89
C MET A 1 -26.91 -54.49 -53.96
N LYS A 2 -26.13 -54.40 -52.88
CA LYS A 2 -24.83 -53.71 -52.72
C LYS A 2 -24.81 -52.18 -52.67
N ILE A 3 -24.98 -51.71 -51.43
CA ILE A 3 -24.42 -50.48 -50.86
C ILE A 3 -22.90 -50.44 -51.13
N ARG A 4 -22.38 -49.34 -51.67
CA ARG A 4 -20.95 -48.98 -51.56
C ARG A 4 -20.83 -47.57 -50.99
N VAL A 5 -20.37 -47.53 -49.75
CA VAL A 5 -19.93 -46.36 -49.01
C VAL A 5 -18.45 -46.15 -49.34
N LEU A 6 -18.08 -44.99 -49.90
CA LEU A 6 -16.72 -44.44 -50.04
C LEU A 6 -16.90 -42.93 -50.30
N ASP A 7 -16.25 -41.95 -49.69
CA ASP A 7 -15.46 -41.80 -48.47
C ASP A 7 -15.53 -40.29 -48.16
N LYS A 8 -15.76 -39.92 -46.90
CA LYS A 8 -15.66 -38.53 -46.44
C LYS A 8 -14.18 -38.13 -46.45
N VAL A 9 -13.82 -37.13 -47.25
CA VAL A 9 -12.52 -36.44 -47.15
C VAL A 9 -12.49 -35.69 -45.82
N ILE A 10 -11.90 -36.32 -44.81
CA ILE A 10 -11.61 -35.72 -43.51
C ILE A 10 -10.33 -34.90 -43.67
N LEU A 11 -10.46 -33.57 -43.68
CA LEU A 11 -9.35 -32.64 -43.48
C LEU A 11 -8.70 -32.93 -42.12
N LYS A 12 -7.45 -33.42 -42.12
CA LYS A 12 -6.63 -33.53 -40.91
C LYS A 12 -6.41 -32.12 -40.33
N PRO A 13 -6.81 -31.83 -39.08
CA PRO A 13 -6.35 -30.63 -38.40
C PRO A 13 -4.85 -30.81 -38.12
N GLN A 14 -4.01 -29.91 -38.63
CA GLN A 14 -2.62 -29.85 -38.20
C GLN A 14 -2.61 -29.43 -36.72
N THR A 15 -2.38 -30.39 -35.84
CA THR A 15 -2.11 -30.12 -34.43
C THR A 15 -0.75 -29.43 -34.34
N LEU A 16 -0.75 -28.11 -34.15
CA LEU A 16 0.46 -27.39 -33.75
C LEU A 16 0.99 -28.05 -32.45
N PRO A 17 2.30 -28.35 -32.36
CA PRO A 17 2.83 -29.11 -31.24
C PRO A 17 2.65 -28.31 -29.94
N LEU A 18 2.09 -28.95 -28.90
CA LEU A 18 1.88 -28.35 -27.56
C LEU A 18 3.18 -27.78 -26.93
N LEU A 19 4.35 -28.20 -27.41
CA LEU A 19 5.66 -27.66 -27.07
C LEU A 19 5.90 -26.21 -27.54
N SER A 20 5.25 -25.75 -28.61
CA SER A 20 5.36 -24.36 -29.08
C SER A 20 4.50 -23.41 -28.24
N LEU A 21 3.34 -23.87 -27.74
CA LEU A 21 2.49 -23.11 -26.84
C LEU A 21 3.11 -22.97 -25.44
N GLN A 22 3.74 -24.02 -24.90
CA GLN A 22 4.44 -23.93 -23.61
C GLN A 22 5.64 -22.97 -23.63
N THR A 23 6.39 -22.92 -24.73
CA THR A 23 7.51 -21.96 -24.91
C THR A 23 7.01 -20.52 -25.15
N PHE A 24 5.91 -20.34 -25.87
CA PHE A 24 5.24 -19.02 -26.01
C PHE A 24 4.70 -18.48 -24.67
N PHE A 25 3.98 -19.31 -23.90
CA PHE A 25 3.45 -18.92 -22.59
C PHE A 25 4.56 -18.69 -21.53
N ALA A 26 5.73 -19.29 -21.68
CA ALA A 26 6.90 -18.98 -20.86
C ALA A 26 7.50 -17.61 -21.23
N SER A 27 7.66 -17.33 -22.53
CA SER A 27 8.15 -16.04 -23.05
C SER A 27 7.26 -14.85 -22.65
N GLU A 28 5.93 -15.00 -22.75
CA GLU A 28 5.00 -13.94 -22.36
C GLU A 28 5.01 -13.67 -20.85
N ARG A 29 5.16 -14.71 -20.02
CA ARG A 29 5.30 -14.56 -18.57
C ARG A 29 6.60 -13.86 -18.19
N GLU A 30 7.70 -14.13 -18.91
CA GLU A 30 8.95 -13.38 -18.72
C GLU A 30 8.83 -11.92 -19.17
N LYS A 31 8.13 -11.65 -20.28
CA LYS A 31 7.81 -10.29 -20.73
C LYS A 31 6.97 -9.52 -19.71
N GLN A 32 5.96 -10.16 -19.11
CA GLN A 32 5.16 -9.57 -18.03
C GLN A 32 5.99 -9.37 -16.75
N ARG A 33 6.90 -10.29 -16.41
CA ARG A 33 7.85 -10.13 -15.31
C ARG A 33 8.82 -8.97 -15.54
N GLN A 34 9.36 -8.80 -16.75
CA GLN A 34 10.22 -7.68 -17.11
C GLN A 34 9.47 -6.34 -17.04
N ALA A 35 8.21 -6.29 -17.51
CA ALA A 35 7.36 -5.10 -17.37
C ALA A 35 7.05 -4.76 -15.89
N ALA A 36 6.94 -5.78 -15.02
CA ALA A 36 6.81 -5.60 -13.58
C ALA A 36 8.11 -5.18 -12.88
N MET A 37 9.28 -5.52 -13.43
CA MET A 37 10.60 -5.09 -12.94
C MET A 37 10.92 -3.63 -13.29
N ALA A 38 10.32 -3.08 -14.36
CA ALA A 38 10.51 -1.68 -14.76
C ALA A 38 9.83 -0.68 -13.82
N ARG A 39 8.90 -1.12 -12.96
CA ARG A 39 8.21 -0.28 -11.98
C ARG A 39 8.89 -0.40 -10.62
N ILE A 40 9.28 0.73 -10.03
CA ILE A 40 9.87 0.78 -8.70
C ILE A 40 8.91 0.15 -7.69
N LYS A 41 9.40 -0.85 -6.94
CA LYS A 41 8.62 -1.52 -5.90
C LYS A 41 8.89 -0.89 -4.55
N VAL A 42 7.82 -0.58 -3.82
CA VAL A 42 7.91 0.15 -2.54
C VAL A 42 8.67 -0.65 -1.47
N HIS A 43 8.58 -1.99 -1.47
CA HIS A 43 9.29 -2.81 -0.48
C HIS A 43 10.81 -2.72 -0.64
N GLU A 44 11.31 -2.63 -1.88
CA GLU A 44 12.74 -2.45 -2.17
C GLU A 44 13.24 -1.11 -1.62
N LEU A 45 12.45 -0.04 -1.78
CA LEU A 45 12.77 1.29 -1.24
C LEU A 45 12.87 1.33 0.28
N ARG A 46 12.14 0.46 1.00
CA ARG A 46 12.18 0.43 2.47
C ARG A 46 13.51 -0.10 2.98
N ASN A 47 14.19 -0.95 2.23
CA ASN A 47 15.48 -1.53 2.62
C ASN A 47 16.67 -0.61 2.33
N LYS A 48 16.50 0.39 1.44
CA LYS A 48 17.55 1.35 1.05
C LYS A 48 17.87 2.39 2.11
N SER A 49 19.08 2.92 2.09
CA SER A 49 19.52 3.99 3.00
C SER A 49 18.91 5.36 2.63
N LYS A 50 18.96 6.33 3.55
CA LYS A 50 18.41 7.69 3.30
C LYS A 50 19.16 8.40 2.17
N THR A 51 20.47 8.22 2.07
CA THR A 51 21.32 8.83 1.05
C THR A 51 20.99 8.27 -0.34
N GLU A 52 20.82 6.95 -0.46
CA GLU A 52 20.38 6.30 -1.71
C GLU A 52 19.00 6.81 -2.17
N LEU A 53 18.04 6.93 -1.25
CA LEU A 53 16.71 7.44 -1.58
C LEU A 53 16.75 8.90 -2.07
N LEU A 54 17.64 9.72 -1.50
CA LEU A 54 17.83 11.11 -1.94
C LEU A 54 18.52 11.19 -3.31
N SER A 55 19.47 10.30 -3.61
CA SER A 55 20.07 10.20 -4.95
C SER A 55 19.01 9.81 -5.98
N GLN A 56 18.29 8.71 -5.72
CA GLN A 56 17.23 8.22 -6.60
C GLN A 56 16.13 9.29 -6.84
N LEU A 57 15.82 10.11 -5.82
CA LEU A 57 14.89 11.23 -5.96
C LEU A 57 15.41 12.33 -6.90
N LYS A 58 16.71 12.64 -6.88
CA LYS A 58 17.31 13.63 -7.78
C LYS A 58 17.27 13.15 -9.23
N ASP A 59 17.61 11.89 -9.47
CA ASP A 59 17.62 11.30 -10.80
C ASP A 59 16.22 11.29 -11.43
N LEU A 60 15.20 10.85 -10.66
CA LEU A 60 13.81 10.86 -11.11
C LEU A 60 13.27 12.27 -11.38
N LYS A 61 13.73 13.29 -10.64
CA LYS A 61 13.36 14.69 -10.90
C LYS A 61 14.01 15.23 -12.17
N ALA A 62 15.27 14.87 -12.43
CA ALA A 62 15.94 15.22 -13.68
C ALA A 62 15.23 14.58 -14.88
N GLU A 63 14.90 13.29 -14.79
CA GLU A 63 14.14 12.57 -15.82
C GLU A 63 12.77 13.24 -16.05
N LEU A 64 12.04 13.58 -14.99
CA LEU A 64 10.75 14.27 -15.11
C LEU A 64 10.89 15.62 -15.81
N SER A 65 11.97 16.37 -15.56
CA SER A 65 12.24 17.65 -16.23
C SER A 65 12.43 17.45 -17.73
N LEU A 66 13.25 16.47 -18.12
CA LEU A 66 13.48 16.13 -19.52
C LEU A 66 12.19 15.69 -20.23
N LEU A 67 11.35 14.88 -19.56
CA LEU A 67 10.07 14.45 -20.11
C LEU A 67 9.06 15.61 -20.27
N ARG A 68 9.15 16.65 -19.43
CA ARG A 68 8.31 17.85 -19.56
C ARG A 68 8.72 18.70 -20.76
N VAL A 69 10.02 18.87 -20.99
CA VAL A 69 10.53 19.55 -22.20
C VAL A 69 10.09 18.78 -23.44
N ALA A 70 10.28 17.45 -23.45
CA ALA A 70 9.86 16.59 -24.56
C ALA A 70 8.34 16.65 -24.83
N LYS A 71 7.52 16.89 -23.80
CA LYS A 71 6.07 17.09 -23.98
C LYS A 71 5.78 18.38 -24.75
N VAL A 72 6.51 19.46 -24.48
CA VAL A 72 6.31 20.76 -25.15
C VAL A 72 6.79 20.70 -26.60
N THR A 73 7.90 20.01 -26.87
CA THR A 73 8.49 19.91 -28.22
C THR A 73 7.83 18.83 -29.10
N GLY A 74 6.64 18.32 -28.75
CA GLY A 74 5.92 17.32 -29.55
C GLY A 74 6.58 15.93 -29.58
N GLY A 75 7.15 15.47 -28.46
CA GLY A 75 7.87 14.19 -28.37
C GLY A 75 7.00 12.94 -28.53
N ALA A 76 7.65 11.82 -28.87
CA ALA A 76 7.00 10.53 -29.12
C ALA A 76 6.04 10.07 -27.99
N PRO A 77 4.90 9.41 -28.31
CA PRO A 77 3.90 8.96 -27.34
C PRO A 77 4.48 8.12 -26.18
N ASN A 78 5.50 7.31 -26.46
CA ASN A 78 6.17 6.49 -25.45
C ASN A 78 6.84 7.33 -24.35
N LYS A 79 7.36 8.52 -24.68
CA LYS A 79 7.93 9.45 -23.69
C LYS A 79 6.84 10.09 -22.84
N LEU A 80 5.68 10.38 -23.42
CA LEU A 80 4.53 10.97 -22.72
C LEU A 80 3.92 10.00 -21.70
N SER A 81 3.78 8.72 -22.06
CA SER A 81 3.27 7.67 -21.15
C SER A 81 4.14 7.48 -19.91
N LYS A 82 5.46 7.73 -20.00
CA LYS A 82 6.39 7.64 -18.87
C LYS A 82 6.17 8.72 -17.81
N ILE A 83 5.61 9.89 -18.16
CA ILE A 83 5.41 11.01 -17.22
C ILE A 83 4.59 10.57 -16.01
N LYS A 84 3.49 9.83 -16.21
CA LYS A 84 2.65 9.34 -15.11
C LYS A 84 3.43 8.39 -14.20
N VAL A 85 4.23 7.50 -14.77
CA VAL A 85 5.01 6.49 -14.04
C VAL A 85 6.09 7.15 -13.19
N VAL A 86 6.84 8.11 -13.76
CA VAL A 86 7.90 8.84 -13.05
C VAL A 86 7.31 9.69 -11.91
N ARG A 87 6.16 10.35 -12.12
CA ARG A 87 5.47 11.12 -11.06
C ARG A 87 5.06 10.24 -9.88
N LEU A 88 4.49 9.06 -10.17
CA LEU A 88 4.11 8.09 -9.13
C LEU A 88 5.35 7.58 -8.39
N SER A 89 6.44 7.32 -9.10
CA SER A 89 7.71 6.87 -8.51
C SER A 89 8.30 7.91 -7.56
N ILE A 90 8.30 9.20 -7.94
CA ILE A 90 8.72 10.30 -7.06
C ILE A 90 7.87 10.34 -5.79
N ALA A 91 6.54 10.23 -5.94
CA ALA A 91 5.62 10.23 -4.80
C ALA A 91 5.88 9.05 -3.85
N GLN A 92 6.16 7.86 -4.39
CA GLN A 92 6.52 6.67 -3.59
C GLN A 92 7.82 6.87 -2.80
N VAL A 93 8.88 7.37 -3.44
CA VAL A 93 10.16 7.65 -2.78
C VAL A 93 9.99 8.67 -1.65
N LEU A 94 9.30 9.79 -1.92
CA LEU A 94 9.00 10.81 -0.89
C LEU A 94 8.16 10.25 0.26
N THR A 95 7.21 9.36 -0.04
CA THR A 95 6.39 8.69 0.98
C THR A 95 7.24 7.84 1.90
N VAL A 96 8.16 7.03 1.35
CA VAL A 96 9.07 6.19 2.15
C VAL A 96 10.01 7.03 3.00
N ILE A 97 10.57 8.13 2.46
CA ILE A 97 11.40 9.07 3.22
C ILE A 97 10.60 9.65 4.41
N SER A 98 9.38 10.13 4.15
CA SER A 98 8.52 10.70 5.20
C SER A 98 8.13 9.66 6.26
N GLN A 99 7.83 8.42 5.84
CA GLN A 99 7.54 7.31 6.75
C GLN A 99 8.73 7.01 7.68
N LYS A 100 9.95 6.88 7.13
CA LYS A 100 11.18 6.63 7.91
C LYS A 100 11.46 7.78 8.87
N GLN A 101 11.33 9.02 8.42
CA GLN A 101 11.52 10.20 9.26
C GLN A 101 10.52 10.24 10.42
N LYS A 102 9.23 10.02 10.15
CA LYS A 102 8.20 9.99 11.20
C LYS A 102 8.39 8.82 12.16
N ALA A 103 8.82 7.65 11.69
CA ALA A 103 9.13 6.51 12.55
C ALA A 103 10.29 6.84 13.51
N ALA A 104 11.39 7.38 12.98
CA ALA A 104 12.53 7.80 13.81
C ALA A 104 12.14 8.86 14.85
N LEU A 105 11.32 9.84 14.46
CA LEU A 105 10.81 10.86 15.39
C LEU A 105 9.87 10.26 16.46
N ARG A 106 9.02 9.28 16.11
CA ARG A 106 8.17 8.61 17.11
C ARG A 106 8.97 7.86 18.15
N GLU A 107 10.05 7.17 17.75
CA GLU A 107 10.93 6.51 18.72
C GLU A 107 11.68 7.54 19.57
N ALA A 108 12.20 8.62 18.97
CA ALA A 108 12.91 9.68 19.69
C ALA A 108 12.04 10.43 20.72
N TYR A 109 10.73 10.56 20.47
CA TYR A 109 9.77 11.21 21.36
C TYR A 109 8.90 10.24 22.16
N LYS A 110 9.22 8.94 22.13
CA LYS A 110 8.49 7.92 22.87
C LYS A 110 8.52 8.25 24.36
N ASN A 111 7.37 8.14 25.02
CA ASN A 111 7.17 8.41 26.45
C ASN A 111 7.48 9.84 26.93
N LYS A 112 7.86 10.77 26.05
CA LYS A 112 8.04 12.17 26.41
C LYS A 112 6.67 12.83 26.61
N LYS A 113 6.52 13.59 27.68
CA LYS A 113 5.29 14.35 27.99
C LYS A 113 4.92 15.34 26.87
N PHE A 114 5.93 16.02 26.32
CA PHE A 114 5.73 17.06 25.31
C PHE A 114 6.01 16.51 23.91
N LEU A 115 4.93 16.14 23.21
CA LEU A 115 4.97 15.72 21.81
C LEU A 115 4.72 16.91 20.86
N PRO A 116 5.46 16.99 19.74
CA PRO A 116 5.13 17.86 18.62
C PRO A 116 3.69 17.62 18.12
N LEU A 117 3.02 18.66 17.63
CA LEU A 117 1.61 18.59 17.19
C LEU A 117 1.37 17.52 16.11
N ASP A 118 2.33 17.33 15.21
CA ASP A 118 2.25 16.37 14.09
C ASP A 118 2.23 14.90 14.54
N LEU A 119 2.85 14.60 15.68
CA LEU A 119 2.90 13.24 16.22
C LEU A 119 1.74 12.93 17.17
N ARG A 120 0.95 13.94 17.55
CA ARG A 120 -0.20 13.74 18.43
C ARG A 120 -1.29 12.94 17.71
N PRO A 121 -2.02 12.07 18.43
CA PRO A 121 -3.14 11.34 17.84
C PRO A 121 -4.22 12.31 17.35
N LYS A 122 -4.64 12.18 16.09
CA LYS A 122 -5.72 12.99 15.52
C LYS A 122 -7.07 12.46 16.00
N LYS A 123 -7.69 13.18 16.93
CA LYS A 123 -9.05 12.96 17.44
C LYS A 123 -9.89 14.22 17.26
N THR A 124 -11.21 14.12 17.40
CA THR A 124 -12.09 15.30 17.37
C THR A 124 -11.77 16.24 18.55
N ARG A 125 -12.10 17.52 18.40
CA ARG A 125 -11.89 18.52 19.47
C ARG A 125 -12.63 18.14 20.75
N ALA A 126 -13.87 17.67 20.65
CA ALA A 126 -14.66 17.19 21.79
C ALA A 126 -13.95 16.04 22.54
N ILE A 127 -13.46 15.03 21.82
CA ILE A 127 -12.74 13.89 22.43
C ILE A 127 -11.42 14.33 23.10
N ARG A 128 -10.77 15.39 22.62
CA ARG A 128 -9.55 15.93 23.26
C ARG A 128 -9.84 16.72 24.53
N ARG A 129 -11.04 17.30 24.66
CA ARG A 129 -11.43 18.15 25.79
C ARG A 129 -12.17 17.41 26.91
N ARG A 130 -12.77 16.25 26.63
CA ARG A 130 -13.42 15.43 27.65
C ARG A 130 -12.44 14.95 28.72
N LEU A 131 -12.96 14.65 29.90
CA LEU A 131 -12.22 14.04 31.00
C LEU A 131 -11.64 12.68 30.61
N THR A 132 -10.53 12.31 31.25
CA THR A 132 -9.97 10.96 31.12
C THR A 132 -10.90 9.93 31.79
N LYS A 133 -10.86 8.67 31.34
CA LYS A 133 -11.66 7.59 31.96
C LYS A 133 -11.38 7.45 33.46
N HIS A 134 -10.11 7.61 33.84
CA HIS A 134 -9.71 7.57 35.25
C HIS A 134 -10.39 8.70 36.04
N GLN A 135 -10.32 9.94 35.56
CA GLN A 135 -11.01 11.08 36.18
C GLN A 135 -12.52 10.86 36.28
N GLN A 136 -13.15 10.31 35.25
CA GLN A 136 -14.59 9.98 35.27
C GLN A 136 -14.93 8.88 36.28
N SER A 137 -14.01 7.94 36.53
CA SER A 137 -14.19 6.86 37.49
C SER A 137 -13.83 7.22 38.93
N LEU A 138 -13.24 8.41 39.16
CA LEU A 138 -12.89 8.83 40.52
C LEU A 138 -14.16 9.04 41.33
N LYS A 139 -14.34 8.17 42.32
CA LYS A 139 -15.41 8.24 43.32
C LYS A 139 -14.85 8.77 44.64
N THR A 140 -15.69 9.48 45.37
CA THR A 140 -15.34 9.92 46.73
C THR A 140 -15.18 8.72 47.66
N GLU A 141 -14.42 8.85 48.74
CA GLU A 141 -14.26 7.74 49.70
C GLU A 141 -15.59 7.29 50.31
N ARG A 142 -16.50 8.25 50.52
CA ARG A 142 -17.86 7.98 51.00
C ARG A 142 -18.65 7.12 50.02
N GLU A 143 -18.60 7.46 48.73
CA GLU A 143 -19.27 6.70 47.68
C GLU A 143 -18.67 5.31 47.51
N LYS A 144 -17.33 5.18 47.54
CA LYS A 144 -16.65 3.87 47.53
C LYS A 144 -17.12 2.97 48.68
N LYS A 145 -17.17 3.50 49.91
CA LYS A 145 -17.67 2.75 51.08
C LYS A 145 -19.12 2.31 50.88
N ARG A 146 -19.99 3.19 50.39
CA ARG A 146 -21.40 2.87 50.11
C ARG A 146 -21.54 1.74 49.09
N GLU A 147 -20.79 1.79 48.00
CA GLU A 147 -20.84 0.76 46.96
C GLU A 147 -20.28 -0.59 47.43
N MET A 148 -19.22 -0.58 48.24
CA MET A 148 -18.67 -1.80 48.84
C MET A 148 -19.67 -2.47 49.78
N TYR A 149 -20.35 -1.68 50.62
CA TYR A 149 -21.28 -2.21 51.61
C TYR A 149 -22.61 -2.67 51.00
N PHE A 150 -23.11 -1.94 49.99
CA PHE A 150 -24.42 -2.21 49.38
C PHE A 150 -24.31 -2.40 47.86
N PRO A 151 -23.75 -3.53 47.40
CA PRO A 151 -23.74 -3.84 45.98
C PRO A 151 -25.15 -4.14 45.46
N MET A 152 -25.47 -3.73 44.24
CA MET A 152 -26.70 -4.17 43.56
C MET A 152 -26.65 -5.69 43.36
N ARG A 153 -27.49 -6.41 44.09
CA ARG A 153 -27.63 -7.86 43.99
C ARG A 153 -28.71 -8.19 42.96
N LYS A 154 -28.44 -9.17 42.10
CA LYS A 154 -29.46 -9.73 41.20
C LYS A 154 -30.31 -10.72 41.99
N TYR A 155 -31.62 -10.56 41.95
CA TYR A 155 -32.58 -11.50 42.52
C TYR A 155 -33.75 -11.71 41.56
N ALA A 156 -34.42 -12.85 41.69
CA ALA A 156 -35.64 -13.17 40.97
C ALA A 156 -36.68 -13.65 41.98
N ILE A 157 -37.93 -13.22 41.80
CA ILE A 157 -39.05 -13.68 42.62
C ILE A 157 -39.72 -14.80 41.84
N LYS A 158 -39.89 -15.95 42.48
CA LYS A 158 -40.66 -17.05 41.92
C LYS A 158 -42.13 -16.70 42.06
N VAL A 159 -42.85 -16.69 40.94
CA VAL A 159 -44.31 -16.60 40.88
C VAL A 159 -44.89 -17.95 41.29
#